data_AF-K0W7U8-F1
#
_entry.id   AF-K0W7U8-F1
#
_cell.length_a   1.000
_cell.length_b   1.000
_cell.length_c   1.000
_cell.angle_alpha   90.00
_cell.angle_beta   90.00
_cell.angle_gamma   90.00
#
_symmetry.space_group_name_H-M   'P 1'
#
loop_
_entity.id
_entity.type
_entity.pdbx_description
1 polymer ?
#
loop_
_entity_poly.entity_id
_entity_poly.type
_entity_poly.pdbx_seq_one_letter_code
_entity_poly.pdbx_strand_id
1 'polypeptide(L)'
;MPTAANLLAIMPFPDIDPIAFSIGPLAIHWYGLAYVAGILLGWAYARRIAANDSLWPGNASPISRTQLDDFIVWAALGVVLGGRLGYIFFYDLS
;
A
#
# COMPACT_ATOMS: atom_id res chain seq x y z
N MET A 1 24.40 -16.96 -33.96
CA MET A 1 23.95 -15.55 -33.91
C MET A 1 22.62 -15.52 -33.19
N PRO A 2 22.50 -14.94 -31.98
CA PRO A 2 21.19 -14.75 -31.36
C PRO A 2 20.33 -13.89 -32.30
N THR A 3 19.12 -14.36 -32.60
CA THR A 3 18.16 -13.61 -33.43
C THR A 3 17.69 -12.36 -32.69
N ALA A 4 17.22 -11.32 -33.40
CA ALA A 4 16.64 -10.13 -32.77
C ALA A 4 15.49 -10.50 -31.80
N ALA A 5 14.77 -11.59 -32.08
CA ALA A 5 13.79 -12.18 -31.18
C ALA A 5 14.39 -12.68 -29.85
N ASN A 6 15.58 -13.30 -29.84
CA ASN A 6 16.28 -13.67 -28.60
C ASN A 6 16.76 -12.45 -27.81
N LEU A 7 17.18 -11.38 -28.48
CA LEU A 7 17.61 -10.14 -27.81
C LEU A 7 16.42 -9.36 -27.21
N LEU A 8 15.25 -9.42 -27.85
CA LEU A 8 14.00 -8.87 -27.31
C LEU A 8 13.40 -9.75 -26.20
N ALA A 9 13.61 -11.07 -26.26
CA ALA A 9 13.21 -12.02 -25.22
C ALA A 9 14.12 -11.96 -23.98
N ILE A 10 15.33 -11.44 -24.11
CA ILE A 10 16.25 -11.12 -23.01
C ILE A 10 16.09 -9.63 -22.71
N MET A 11 14.96 -9.22 -22.13
CA MET A 11 14.93 -7.96 -21.40
C MET A 11 15.60 -8.22 -20.06
N PRO A 12 16.85 -7.75 -19.82
CA PRO A 12 17.49 -7.95 -18.53
C PRO A 12 16.65 -7.26 -17.45
N PHE A 13 16.48 -7.93 -16.32
CA PHE A 13 15.83 -7.31 -15.17
C PHE A 13 16.64 -6.07 -14.77
N PRO A 14 16.00 -4.89 -14.61
CA PRO A 14 16.72 -3.67 -14.27
C PRO A 14 17.36 -3.83 -12.89
N ASP A 15 18.65 -3.47 -12.80
CA ASP A 15 19.43 -3.55 -11.57
C ASP A 15 19.12 -2.34 -10.66
N ILE A 16 17.93 -2.37 -10.06
CA ILE A 16 17.44 -1.35 -9.14
C ILE A 16 17.67 -1.85 -7.72
N ASP A 17 18.43 -1.09 -6.93
CA ASP A 17 18.62 -1.37 -5.50
C ASP A 17 17.24 -1.38 -4.81
N PRO A 18 16.84 -2.49 -4.17
CA PRO A 18 15.56 -2.58 -3.49
C PRO A 18 15.46 -1.65 -2.28
N ILE A 19 16.60 -1.21 -1.73
CA ILE A 19 16.68 -0.29 -0.59
C ILE A 19 16.64 1.15 -1.13
N ALA A 20 15.60 1.90 -0.74
CA ALA A 20 15.50 3.31 -1.07
C ALA A 20 16.50 4.15 -0.26
N PHE A 21 16.57 3.89 1.05
CA PHE A 21 17.57 4.46 1.95
C PHE A 21 17.64 3.65 3.24
N SER A 22 18.77 3.74 3.94
CA SER A 22 18.98 3.11 5.24
C SER A 22 19.17 4.16 6.32
N ILE A 23 18.57 3.93 7.48
CA ILE A 23 18.79 4.71 8.70
C ILE A 23 19.36 3.75 9.73
N GLY A 24 20.70 3.71 9.84
CA GLY A 24 21.40 2.74 10.69
C GLY A 24 21.04 1.29 10.30
N PRO A 25 20.54 0.46 11.23
CA PRO A 25 20.15 -0.92 10.93
C PRO A 25 18.81 -1.06 10.18
N LEU A 26 18.06 0.04 10.01
CA LEU A 26 16.75 0.01 9.38
C LEU A 26 16.87 0.30 7.87
N ALA A 27 16.71 -0.73 7.04
CA ALA A 27 16.66 -0.60 5.59
C ALA A 27 15.22 -0.38 5.10
N ILE A 28 14.97 0.77 4.49
CA ILE A 28 13.65 1.13 3.96
C ILE A 28 13.62 0.80 2.48
N HIS A 29 12.69 -0.07 2.10
CA HIS A 29 12.59 -0.60 0.76
C HIS A 29 11.57 0.15 -0.09
N TRP A 30 11.76 0.18 -1.41
CA TRP A 30 10.84 0.82 -2.35
C TRP A 30 9.42 0.27 -2.27
N TYR A 31 9.25 -1.04 -2.08
CA TYR A 31 7.92 -1.63 -1.95
C TYR A 31 7.21 -1.11 -0.68
N GLY A 32 7.94 -0.90 0.41
CA GLY A 32 7.39 -0.36 1.65
C GLY A 32 6.90 1.08 1.45
N LEU A 33 7.70 1.90 0.77
CA LEU A 33 7.31 3.26 0.40
C LEU A 33 6.08 3.27 -0.53
N ALA A 34 6.02 2.35 -1.50
CA ALA A 34 4.88 2.21 -2.39
C ALA A 34 3.59 1.86 -1.63
N TYR A 35 3.66 0.96 -0.63
CA TYR A 35 2.52 0.65 0.23
C TYR A 35 2.05 1.88 1.01
N VAL A 36 2.97 2.61 1.66
CA VAL A 36 2.62 3.82 2.42
C VAL A 36 2.01 4.87 1.50
N ALA A 37 2.60 5.12 0.34
CA ALA A 37 2.09 6.05 -0.66
C ALA A 37 0.68 5.65 -1.13
N GLY A 38 0.45 4.36 -1.42
CA GLY A 38 -0.86 3.85 -1.82
C GLY A 38 -1.93 4.08 -0.75
N ILE A 39 -1.61 3.81 0.52
CA ILE A 39 -2.53 4.05 1.65
C ILE A 39 -2.83 5.55 1.79
N LEU A 40 -1.81 6.41 1.73
CA LEU A 40 -1.98 7.86 1.85
C LEU A 40 -2.83 8.44 0.70
N LEU A 41 -2.60 7.98 -0.53
CA LEU A 41 -3.38 8.40 -1.69
C LEU A 41 -4.83 7.90 -1.58
N GLY A 42 -5.04 6.65 -1.16
CA GLY A 42 -6.36 6.08 -0.91
C GLY A 42 -7.11 6.86 0.17
N TRP A 43 -6.45 7.21 1.27
CA TRP A 43 -7.01 8.07 2.32
C TRP A 43 -7.39 9.44 1.81
N ALA A 44 -6.46 10.14 1.14
CA ALA A 44 -6.71 11.48 0.62
C ALA A 44 -7.88 11.48 -0.38
N TYR A 45 -7.97 10.45 -1.22
CA TYR A 45 -9.06 10.27 -2.16
C TYR A 45 -10.40 9.99 -1.46
N ALA A 46 -10.43 9.05 -0.51
CA ALA A 46 -11.62 8.75 0.27
C ALA A 46 -12.12 9.99 1.03
N ARG A 47 -11.21 10.78 1.61
CA ARG A 47 -11.52 12.04 2.28
C ARG A 47 -12.10 13.07 1.33
N ARG A 48 -11.60 13.13 0.09
CA ARG A 48 -12.12 14.03 -0.95
C ARG A 48 -13.55 13.63 -1.37
N ILE A 49 -13.85 12.34 -1.49
CA ILE A 49 -15.20 11.86 -1.80
C ILE A 49 -16.15 12.13 -0.63
N ALA A 50 -15.74 11.79 0.60
CA ALA A 50 -16.53 12.02 1.81
C ALA A 50 -16.76 13.51 2.11
N ALA A 51 -15.92 14.39 1.58
CA ALA A 51 -16.10 15.84 1.70
C ALA A 51 -16.98 16.44 0.59
N ASN A 52 -17.31 15.68 -0.45
CA ASN A 52 -18.10 16.17 -1.57
C ASN A 52 -19.56 15.73 -1.44
N ASP A 53 -20.33 16.56 -0.74
CA ASP A 53 -21.73 16.31 -0.42
C ASP A 53 -22.61 16.04 -1.65
N SER A 54 -22.28 16.60 -2.82
CA SER A 54 -23.04 16.40 -4.05
C SER A 54 -22.94 14.98 -4.63
N LEU A 55 -21.98 14.18 -4.17
CA LEU A 55 -21.83 12.79 -4.59
C LEU A 55 -22.75 11.83 -3.82
N TRP A 56 -23.41 12.32 -2.77
CA TRP A 56 -24.17 11.50 -1.84
C TRP A 56 -25.68 11.77 -1.93
N PRO A 57 -26.53 10.73 -1.81
CA PRO A 57 -27.98 10.90 -1.78
C PRO A 57 -28.39 11.83 -0.64
N GLY A 58 -29.17 12.88 -0.93
CA GLY A 58 -29.57 13.86 0.08
C GLY A 58 -28.57 15.00 0.31
N ASN A 59 -27.52 15.11 -0.53
CA ASN A 59 -26.55 16.20 -0.51
C ASN A 59 -25.82 16.32 0.84
N ALA A 60 -25.58 15.18 1.48
CA ALA A 60 -24.89 15.06 2.75
C ALA A 60 -24.09 13.75 2.76
N SER A 61 -22.79 13.84 3.04
CA SER A 61 -21.97 12.64 3.22
C SER A 61 -22.45 11.81 4.41
N PRO A 62 -22.61 10.48 4.25
CA PRO A 62 -22.99 9.59 5.34
C PRO A 62 -21.84 9.34 6.35
N ILE A 63 -20.61 9.70 5.98
CA ILE A 63 -19.41 9.52 6.80
C ILE A 63 -18.76 10.86 7.08
N SER A 64 -18.47 11.13 8.36
CA SER A 64 -17.69 12.28 8.76
C SER A 64 -16.20 12.06 8.45
N ARG A 65 -15.46 13.16 8.29
CA ARG A 65 -14.00 13.08 8.09
C ARG A 65 -13.29 12.37 9.25
N THR A 66 -13.75 12.58 10.49
CA THR A 66 -13.16 11.96 11.68
C THR A 66 -13.38 10.45 11.69
N GLN A 67 -14.57 9.97 11.31
CA GLN A 67 -14.85 8.54 11.21
C GLN A 67 -13.98 7.84 10.17
N LEU A 68 -13.71 8.52 9.04
CA LEU A 68 -12.83 8.00 8.01
C LEU A 68 -11.37 7.93 8.50
N ASP A 69 -10.90 8.97 9.18
CA ASP A 69 -9.55 9.03 9.74
C ASP A 69 -9.36 7.91 10.78
N ASP A 70 -10.33 7.72 11.69
CA ASP A 70 -10.33 6.65 12.68
C ASP A 70 -10.32 5.26 12.02
N PHE A 71 -11.14 5.06 10.98
CA PHE A 71 -11.21 3.80 10.25
C PHE A 71 -9.85 3.42 9.64
N ILE A 72 -9.13 4.37 9.04
CA ILE A 72 -7.84 4.08 8.42
C ILE A 72 -6.78 3.69 9.45
N VAL A 73 -6.79 4.33 10.62
CA VAL A 73 -5.89 3.95 11.72
C VAL A 73 -6.16 2.51 12.16
N TRP A 74 -7.43 2.15 12.36
CA TRP A 74 -7.82 0.78 12.72
C TRP A 74 -7.53 -0.23 11.61
N ALA A 75 -7.73 0.14 10.36
CA ALA A 75 -7.41 -0.70 9.21
C ALA A 75 -5.90 -0.96 9.10
N ALA A 76 -5.06 0.07 9.26
CA ALA A 76 -3.61 -0.07 9.27
C ALA A 76 -3.14 -0.99 10.41
N LEU A 77 -3.70 -0.82 11.61
CA LEU A 77 -3.42 -1.72 12.74
C LEU A 77 -3.85 -3.15 12.44
N GLY A 78 -5.04 -3.33 11.84
CA GLY A 78 -5.56 -4.63 11.42
C GLY A 78 -4.66 -5.33 10.39
N VAL A 79 -4.08 -4.60 9.44
CA VAL A 79 -3.12 -5.16 8.47
C VAL A 79 -1.86 -5.67 9.17
N VAL A 80 -1.30 -4.90 10.11
CA VAL A 80 -0.09 -5.29 10.84
C VAL A 80 -0.33 -6.49 11.75
N LEU A 81 -1.41 -6.46 12.53
CA LEU A 81 -1.77 -7.56 13.43
C LEU A 81 -2.18 -8.81 12.65
N GLY A 82 -2.99 -8.65 11.61
CA GLY A 82 -3.45 -9.73 10.75
C GLY A 82 -2.30 -10.41 10.00
N GLY A 83 -1.31 -9.65 9.53
CA GLY A 83 -0.11 -10.22 8.90
C GLY A 83 0.70 -11.09 9.87
N ARG A 84 0.86 -10.65 11.12
CA ARG A 84 1.59 -11.41 12.15
C ARG A 84 0.83 -12.65 12.59
N LEU A 85 -0.47 -12.51 12.90
CA LEU A 85 -1.30 -13.65 13.27
C LEU A 85 -1.41 -14.66 12.13
N GLY A 86 -1.60 -14.19 10.90
CA GLY A 86 -1.63 -15.06 9.71
C GLY A 86 -0.32 -15.84 9.53
N TYR A 87 0.83 -15.17 9.67
CA TYR A 87 2.12 -15.88 9.62
C TYR A 87 2.20 -16.99 10.66
N ILE A 88 1.86 -16.68 11.92
CA ILE A 88 1.90 -17.65 13.01
C ILE A 88 0.96 -18.83 12.73
N PHE A 89 -0.30 -18.55 12.40
CA PHE A 89 -1.32 -19.59 12.22
C PHE A 89 -1.05 -20.51 11.02
N PHE A 90 -0.49 -19.99 9.93
CA PHE A 90 -0.33 -20.75 8.70
C PHE A 90 1.08 -21.29 8.46
N TYR A 91 2.12 -20.67 9.04
CA TYR A 91 3.51 -21.03 8.76
C TYR A 91 4.32 -21.47 9.99
N ASP A 92 4.00 -20.97 11.18
CA ASP A 92 4.81 -21.20 12.40
C ASP A 92 4.18 -22.22 13.37
N LEU A 93 2.99 -22.74 13.03
CA LEU A 93 2.25 -23.70 13.87
C LEU A 93 2.55 -25.18 13.57
N SER A 94 3.44 -25.44 12.60
CA SER A 94 3.93 -26.78 12.21
C SER A 94 5.37 -26.99 12.62
#